data_AF-A0A3P7DYM6-F1
#
_entry.id   AF-A0A3P7DYM6-F1
#
_cell.length_a   1.000
_cell.length_b   1.000
_cell.length_c   1.000
_cell.angle_alpha   90.00
_cell.angle_beta   90.00
_cell.angle_gamma   90.00
#
_symmetry.space_group_name_H-M   'P 1'
#
loop_
_entity.id
_entity.type
_entity.pdbx_description
1 polymer ?
#
loop_
_entity_poly.entity_id
_entity_poly.type
_entity_poly.pdbx_seq_one_letter_code
_entity_poly.pdbx_strand_id
1 'polypeptide(L)'
;MEICIYLADGVIWLWMTHNIVNKYIASKASEDPAFPKQQFPPVSLCSECRKQDGEFDEEVVLNFLINYYNNLKTDGLRSAPAYKVSDFEDGKLVAVETKHLSPKLQIGAFDVDAIEEADQKVTNEFGDIREWRFIDNGAYGKYFFLH
;
A
#
# COMPACT_ATOMS: atom_id res chain seq x y z
N MET A 1 23.03 -4.45 -19.69
CA MET A 1 23.03 -3.92 -18.32
C MET A 1 21.80 -4.52 -17.67
N GLU A 2 21.97 -5.66 -17.01
CA GLU A 2 20.88 -6.40 -16.37
C GLU A 2 20.55 -5.72 -15.05
N ILE A 3 19.29 -5.32 -14.88
CA ILE A 3 18.77 -4.76 -13.62
C ILE A 3 18.01 -5.91 -12.96
N CYS A 4 18.66 -6.61 -12.03
CA CYS A 4 17.97 -7.49 -11.08
C CYS A 4 17.33 -6.60 -10.01
N ILE A 5 16.01 -6.51 -9.97
CA ILE A 5 15.30 -5.84 -8.87
C ILE A 5 14.97 -6.92 -7.85
N TYR A 6 15.58 -6.88 -6.67
CA TYR A 6 15.17 -7.76 -5.57
C TYR A 6 13.74 -7.38 -5.14
N LEU A 7 12.93 -8.33 -4.66
CA LEU A 7 11.57 -8.02 -4.16
C LEU A 7 11.62 -6.89 -3.11
N ALA A 8 12.63 -6.92 -2.25
CA ALA A 8 12.97 -5.87 -1.30
C ALA A 8 13.18 -4.49 -1.97
N ASP A 9 13.92 -4.43 -3.06
CA ASP A 9 14.17 -3.19 -3.81
C ASP A 9 12.87 -2.65 -4.40
N GLY A 10 11.99 -3.52 -4.90
CA GLY A 10 10.67 -3.12 -5.39
C GLY A 10 9.81 -2.48 -4.30
N VAL A 11 9.82 -3.07 -3.10
CA VAL A 11 9.11 -2.52 -1.92
C VAL A 11 9.68 -1.16 -1.52
N ILE A 12 11.00 -1.05 -1.40
CA ILE A 12 11.67 0.22 -1.04
C ILE A 12 11.48 1.28 -2.13
N TRP A 13 11.61 0.92 -3.41
CA TRP A 13 11.37 1.85 -4.52
C TRP A 13 9.96 2.44 -4.49
N LEU A 14 8.95 1.60 -4.29
CA LEU A 14 7.57 2.04 -4.21
C LEU A 14 7.36 2.96 -3.00
N TRP A 15 7.91 2.59 -1.84
CA TRP A 15 7.86 3.38 -0.62
C TRP A 15 8.53 4.76 -0.79
N MET A 16 9.74 4.81 -1.34
CA MET A 16 10.46 6.05 -1.63
C MET A 16 9.66 6.94 -2.60
N THR A 17 9.17 6.34 -3.68
CA THR A 17 8.35 7.05 -4.68
C THR A 17 7.09 7.64 -4.06
N HIS A 18 6.40 6.88 -3.20
CA HIS A 18 5.24 7.38 -2.47
C HIS A 18 5.62 8.55 -1.56
N ASN A 19 6.75 8.47 -0.85
CA ASN A 19 7.23 9.56 0.00
C ASN A 19 7.62 10.82 -0.77
N ILE A 20 8.19 10.68 -1.98
CA ILE A 20 8.42 11.80 -2.90
C ILE A 20 7.07 12.46 -3.27
N VAL A 21 6.07 11.66 -3.64
CA VAL A 21 4.73 12.17 -3.95
C VAL A 21 4.11 12.85 -2.74
N ASN A 22 4.16 12.25 -1.55
CA ASN A 22 3.65 12.83 -0.30
C ASN A 22 4.27 14.20 -0.01
N LYS A 23 5.59 14.35 -0.21
CA LYS A 23 6.28 15.63 -0.06
C LYS A 23 5.80 16.66 -1.08
N TYR A 24 5.54 16.24 -2.32
CA TYR A 24 5.09 17.13 -3.38
C TYR A 24 3.66 17.66 -3.15
N ILE A 25 2.75 16.79 -2.69
CA ILE A 25 1.34 17.12 -2.49
C ILE A 25 1.04 17.74 -1.11
N ALA A 26 1.96 17.62 -0.14
CA ALA A 26 1.81 18.24 1.17
C ALA A 26 1.58 19.76 1.01
N SER A 27 0.57 20.28 1.73
CA SER A 27 0.18 21.70 1.71
C SER A 27 -0.28 22.23 0.34
N LYS A 28 -0.66 21.36 -0.60
CA LYS A 28 -1.31 21.77 -1.86
C LYS A 28 -2.82 21.82 -1.67
N ALA A 29 -3.51 22.58 -2.52
CA ALA A 29 -4.97 22.70 -2.48
C ALA A 29 -5.70 21.36 -2.71
N SER A 30 -5.03 20.37 -3.30
CA SER A 30 -5.54 19.02 -3.49
C SER A 30 -5.37 18.10 -2.28
N GLU A 31 -4.71 18.56 -1.21
CA GLU A 31 -4.53 17.79 0.02
C GLU A 31 -5.86 17.72 0.78
N ASP A 32 -6.23 16.51 1.22
CA ASP A 32 -7.35 16.33 2.14
C ASP A 32 -6.96 16.87 3.53
N PRO A 33 -7.63 17.91 4.07
CA PRO A 33 -7.29 18.48 5.37
C PRO A 33 -7.45 17.50 6.53
N ALA A 34 -8.30 16.48 6.39
CA ALA A 34 -8.48 15.44 7.40
C ALA A 34 -7.35 14.41 7.38
N PHE A 35 -6.64 14.28 6.25
CA PHE A 35 -5.51 13.38 6.09
C PHE A 35 -4.27 14.08 5.52
N PRO A 36 -3.62 14.97 6.29
CA PRO A 36 -2.40 15.63 5.87
C PRO A 36 -1.34 14.61 5.48
N LYS A 37 -0.69 14.86 4.35
CA LYS A 37 0.35 14.04 3.75
C LYS A 37 1.64 14.30 4.49
N GLN A 38 2.29 13.23 4.91
CA GLN A 38 3.52 13.26 5.68
C GLN A 38 4.44 12.15 5.19
N GLN A 39 5.72 12.25 5.52
CA GLN A 39 6.66 11.17 5.25
C GLN A 39 6.28 9.93 6.08
N PHE A 40 6.20 8.79 5.42
CA PHE A 40 5.78 7.52 6.00
C PHE A 40 7.00 6.59 6.19
N PRO A 41 7.06 5.79 7.27
CA PRO A 41 6.23 5.92 8.47
C PRO A 41 6.59 7.21 9.24
N PRO A 42 5.62 7.84 9.93
CA PRO A 42 5.94 8.86 10.91
C PRO A 42 6.68 8.25 12.10
N VAL A 43 7.45 9.06 12.84
CA VAL A 43 8.20 8.63 14.03
C VAL A 43 7.29 8.01 15.10
N SER A 44 6.05 8.48 15.19
CA SER A 44 5.04 7.95 16.12
C SER A 44 4.55 6.53 15.78
N LEU A 45 4.78 6.06 14.55
CA LEU A 45 4.44 4.70 14.11
C LEU A 45 5.67 3.79 14.15
N CYS A 46 6.83 4.31 13.74
CA CYS A 46 8.09 3.59 13.78
C CYS A 46 9.21 4.57 14.14
N SER A 47 9.57 4.62 15.42
CA SER A 47 10.66 5.46 15.90
C SER A 47 12.03 4.96 15.43
N GLU A 48 12.18 3.64 15.29
CA GLU A 48 13.41 2.97 14.84
C GLU A 48 13.70 3.22 13.35
N CYS A 49 12.67 3.59 12.56
CA CYS A 49 12.81 3.88 11.14
C CYS A 49 13.53 5.21 10.86
N ARG A 50 13.97 5.95 11.89
CA ARG A 50 14.78 7.16 11.76
C ARG A 50 16.13 7.00 12.41
N LYS A 51 17.18 7.40 11.70
CA LYS A 51 18.53 7.60 12.23
C LYS A 51 18.56 8.87 13.09
N GLN A 52 19.65 9.05 13.81
CA GLN A 52 19.84 10.21 14.71
C GLN A 52 19.87 11.56 13.96
N ASP A 53 20.23 11.56 12.68
CA ASP A 53 20.22 12.73 11.80
C ASP A 53 18.82 13.05 11.24
N GLY A 54 17.83 12.19 11.49
CA GLY A 54 16.46 12.33 10.99
C GLY A 54 16.20 11.69 9.64
N GLU A 55 17.21 11.12 8.98
CA GLU A 55 17.05 10.36 7.75
C GLU A 55 16.47 8.97 8.02
N PHE A 56 15.91 8.36 6.99
CA PHE A 56 15.38 7.01 7.09
C PHE A 56 16.48 5.96 7.20
N ASP A 57 16.24 4.95 8.04
CA ASP A 57 16.99 3.70 7.99
C ASP A 57 16.26 2.71 7.08
N GLU A 58 16.73 2.56 5.84
CA GLU A 58 16.05 1.77 4.80
C GLU A 58 15.90 0.29 5.19
N GLU A 59 16.84 -0.29 5.93
CA GLU A 59 16.77 -1.69 6.36
C GLU A 59 15.67 -1.87 7.41
N VAL A 60 15.61 -0.96 8.39
CA VAL A 60 14.56 -0.97 9.42
C VAL A 60 13.20 -0.66 8.79
N VAL A 61 13.16 0.27 7.84
CA VAL A 61 11.94 0.58 7.07
C VAL A 61 11.45 -0.63 6.30
N LEU A 62 12.31 -1.35 5.58
CA LEU A 62 11.91 -2.54 4.83
C LEU A 62 11.24 -3.57 5.76
N ASN A 63 11.88 -3.86 6.89
CA ASN A 63 11.34 -4.79 7.89
C ASN A 63 10.00 -4.29 8.46
N PHE A 64 9.92 -2.99 8.75
CA PHE A 64 8.67 -2.35 9.17
C PHE A 64 7.57 -2.52 8.11
N LEU A 65 7.84 -2.23 6.83
CA LEU A 65 6.86 -2.31 5.74
C LEU A 65 6.35 -3.74 5.56
N ILE A 66 7.24 -4.73 5.55
CA ILE A 66 6.85 -6.15 5.46
C ILE A 66 5.90 -6.50 6.61
N ASN A 67 6.26 -6.17 7.84
CA ASN A 67 5.44 -6.48 9.02
C ASN A 67 4.12 -5.70 9.05
N TYR A 68 4.17 -4.43 8.65
CA TYR A 68 3.04 -3.51 8.63
C TYR A 68 1.98 -3.93 7.61
N TYR A 69 2.39 -4.29 6.39
CA TYR A 69 1.45 -4.72 5.36
C TYR A 69 1.06 -6.20 5.45
N ASN A 70 1.88 -7.06 6.07
CA ASN A 70 1.46 -8.42 6.39
C ASN A 70 0.35 -8.46 7.45
N ASN A 71 0.37 -7.51 8.38
CA ASN A 71 -0.67 -7.35 9.38
C ASN A 71 -1.62 -6.25 8.95
N LEU A 72 -2.68 -6.60 8.20
CA LEU A 72 -3.77 -5.70 7.73
C LEU A 72 -4.61 -5.11 8.89
N LYS A 73 -3.95 -4.53 9.90
CA LYS A 73 -4.56 -3.76 10.97
C LYS A 73 -4.56 -2.31 10.54
N THR A 74 -5.64 -1.59 10.85
CA THR A 74 -5.58 -0.14 10.93
C THR A 74 -4.46 0.25 11.88
N ASP A 75 -3.57 1.11 11.42
CA ASP A 75 -2.72 1.83 12.35
C ASP A 75 -3.56 2.56 13.39
N GLY A 76 -3.18 2.41 14.66
CA GLY A 76 -3.78 3.17 15.76
C GLY A 76 -3.51 4.68 15.68
N LEU A 77 -2.81 5.17 14.65
CA LEU A 77 -2.43 6.57 14.54
C LEU A 77 -3.58 7.51 14.17
N ARG A 78 -4.73 7.00 13.71
CA ARG A 78 -5.93 7.82 13.51
C ARG A 78 -7.18 7.02 13.86
N SER A 79 -7.97 7.51 14.83
CA SER A 79 -9.42 7.32 14.77
C SER A 79 -9.84 7.84 13.40
N ALA A 80 -10.18 6.96 12.46
CA ALA A 80 -10.59 7.38 11.14
C ALA A 80 -11.72 8.41 11.33
N PRO A 81 -11.59 9.65 10.80
CA PRO A 81 -12.58 10.69 11.02
C PRO A 81 -13.94 10.14 10.66
N ALA A 82 -14.85 10.24 11.62
CA ALA A 82 -16.22 9.79 11.45
C ALA A 82 -16.88 10.74 10.46
N TYR A 83 -17.42 10.21 9.36
CA TYR A 83 -18.18 11.00 8.39
C TYR A 83 -19.67 10.81 8.65
N LYS A 84 -20.42 11.90 8.57
CA LYS A 84 -21.88 11.86 8.70
C LYS A 84 -22.47 11.54 7.33
N VAL A 85 -23.14 10.40 7.22
CA VAL A 85 -23.95 10.03 6.07
C VAL A 85 -25.37 10.46 6.35
N SER A 86 -25.90 11.32 5.48
CA SER A 86 -27.29 11.74 5.49
C SER A 86 -28.08 10.91 4.48
N ASP A 87 -29.08 10.19 4.95
CA ASP A 87 -30.02 9.46 4.11
C ASP A 87 -31.25 10.32 3.84
N PHE A 88 -31.69 10.32 2.58
CA PHE A 88 -32.85 11.08 2.14
C PHE A 88 -33.85 10.16 1.44
N GLU A 89 -35.13 10.26 1.82
CA GLU A 89 -36.26 9.64 1.11
C GLU A 89 -37.25 10.72 0.72
N ASP A 90 -37.72 10.71 -0.52
CA ASP A 90 -38.64 11.72 -1.09
C ASP A 90 -38.18 13.17 -0.87
N GLY A 91 -36.87 13.41 -0.88
CA GLY A 91 -36.25 14.72 -0.65
C GLY A 91 -36.26 15.18 0.80
N LYS A 92 -36.71 14.35 1.74
CA LYS A 92 -36.68 14.62 3.19
C LYS A 92 -35.53 13.85 3.83
N LEU A 93 -34.78 14.53 4.69
CA LEU A 93 -33.76 13.88 5.53
C LEU A 93 -34.43 12.87 6.46
N VAL A 94 -34.09 11.58 6.33
CA VAL A 94 -34.66 10.48 7.11
C VAL A 94 -33.70 9.96 8.18
N ALA A 95 -32.39 9.99 7.92
CA ALA A 95 -31.40 9.58 8.89
C ALA A 95 -30.08 10.36 8.73
N VAL A 96 -29.37 10.52 9.84
CA VAL A 96 -27.97 10.97 9.84
C VAL A 96 -27.19 9.95 10.66
N GLU A 97 -26.44 9.10 9.97
CA GLU A 97 -25.59 8.09 10.60
C GLU A 97 -24.14 8.57 10.60
N THR A 98 -23.42 8.31 11.70
CA THR A 98 -21.98 8.54 11.74
C THR A 98 -21.28 7.26 11.32
N LYS A 99 -20.76 7.21 10.09
CA LYS A 99 -19.98 6.10 9.57
C LYS A 99 -18.50 6.36 9.86
N HIS A 100 -17.79 5.31 10.28
CA HIS A 100 -16.33 5.31 10.22
C HIS A 100 -15.92 4.58 8.95
N LEU A 101 -14.88 5.08 8.27
CA LEU A 101 -14.21 4.33 7.21
C LEU A 101 -13.69 3.05 7.84
N SER A 102 -14.44 1.96 7.68
CA SER A 102 -13.98 0.63 8.06
C SER A 102 -12.78 0.34 7.16
N PRO A 103 -11.60 0.07 7.73
CA PRO A 103 -10.38 -0.21 6.95
C PRO A 103 -10.40 -1.59 6.35
N LYS A 104 -11.56 -2.27 6.37
CA LYS A 104 -11.80 -3.40 5.48
C LYS A 104 -11.75 -2.83 4.07
N LEU A 105 -10.54 -2.70 3.54
CA LEU A 105 -10.27 -2.72 2.12
C LEU A 105 -11.06 -3.93 1.61
N GLN A 106 -12.24 -3.68 1.06
CA GLN A 106 -12.83 -4.57 0.07
C GLN A 106 -12.13 -4.27 -1.26
N ILE A 107 -10.79 -4.33 -1.26
CA ILE A 107 -10.03 -4.55 -2.48
C ILE A 107 -9.93 -6.06 -2.53
N GLY A 108 -10.18 -6.69 -3.69
CA GLY A 108 -10.38 -8.14 -3.86
C GLY A 108 -9.21 -9.06 -3.50
N ALA A 109 -8.42 -8.72 -2.48
CA ALA A 109 -7.32 -9.48 -1.92
C ALA A 109 -7.75 -10.78 -1.22
N PHE A 110 -9.05 -11.06 -1.09
CA PHE A 110 -9.54 -12.35 -0.61
C PHE A 110 -9.69 -13.39 -1.72
N ASP A 111 -9.58 -12.97 -2.98
CA ASP A 111 -9.73 -13.85 -4.15
C ASP A 111 -8.51 -13.74 -5.07
N VAL A 112 -7.32 -13.62 -4.45
CA VAL A 112 -6.04 -13.66 -5.18
C VAL A 112 -5.95 -14.96 -5.96
N ASP A 113 -6.36 -16.08 -5.37
CA ASP A 113 -6.39 -17.38 -6.03
C ASP A 113 -7.26 -17.37 -7.31
N ALA A 114 -8.48 -16.82 -7.28
CA ALA A 114 -9.30 -16.75 -8.50
C ALA A 114 -8.78 -15.73 -9.52
N ILE A 115 -8.16 -14.63 -9.07
CA ILE A 115 -7.51 -13.67 -9.98
C ILE A 115 -6.29 -14.31 -10.65
N GLU A 116 -5.46 -15.04 -9.89
CA GLU A 116 -4.32 -15.80 -10.41
C GLU A 116 -4.77 -16.91 -11.39
N GLU A 117 -5.84 -17.63 -11.07
CA GLU A 117 -6.44 -18.61 -11.99
C GLU A 117 -6.99 -17.95 -13.26
N ALA A 118 -7.60 -16.76 -13.16
CA ALA A 118 -8.09 -16.01 -14.32
C ALA A 118 -6.94 -15.54 -15.20
N ASP A 119 -5.85 -15.03 -14.61
CA ASP A 119 -4.65 -14.61 -15.34
C ASP A 119 -3.95 -15.81 -16.03
N GLN A 120 -3.90 -16.98 -15.39
CA GLN A 120 -3.39 -18.21 -16.01
C GLN A 120 -4.22 -18.63 -17.23
N LYS A 121 -5.57 -18.53 -17.16
CA LYS A 121 -6.44 -18.82 -18.31
C LYS A 121 -6.17 -17.85 -19.47
N VAL A 122 -6.02 -16.55 -19.20
CA VAL A 122 -5.67 -15.56 -20.23
C VAL A 122 -4.31 -15.88 -20.85
N THR A 123 -3.31 -16.24 -20.04
CA THR A 123 -1.97 -16.60 -20.54
C THR A 123 -2.00 -17.84 -21.44
N ASN A 124 -2.85 -18.83 -21.11
CA ASN A 124 -3.05 -20.03 -21.92
C ASN A 124 -3.81 -19.77 -23.23
N GLU A 125 -4.71 -18.78 -23.27
CA GLU A 125 -5.49 -18.43 -24.47
C GLU A 125 -4.76 -17.48 -25.43
N PHE A 126 -3.88 -16.61 -24.93
CA PHE A 126 -3.26 -15.55 -25.72
C PHE A 126 -1.79 -15.81 -26.12
N GLY A 127 -1.25 -16.99 -25.80
CA GLY A 127 0.18 -17.27 -25.95
C GLY A 127 1.01 -16.48 -24.93
N ASP A 128 2.27 -16.85 -24.78
CA ASP A 128 3.16 -16.32 -23.74
C ASP A 128 3.43 -14.81 -23.90
N ILE A 129 2.56 -13.95 -23.34
CA ILE A 129 2.74 -12.49 -23.39
C ILE A 129 3.80 -12.05 -22.36
N ARG A 130 4.19 -12.89 -21.39
CA ARG A 130 5.23 -12.60 -20.39
C ARG A 130 5.91 -13.88 -19.92
N GLU A 131 7.06 -14.20 -20.52
CA GLU A 131 7.88 -15.34 -20.12
C GLU A 131 8.53 -15.09 -18.74
N TRP A 132 7.77 -15.29 -17.67
CA TRP A 132 8.30 -15.25 -16.31
C TRP A 132 9.06 -16.55 -16.03
N ARG A 133 10.41 -16.50 -16.00
CA ARG A 133 11.23 -17.64 -15.56
C ARG A 133 11.59 -17.52 -14.07
N PHE A 134 11.37 -18.61 -13.33
CA PHE A 134 11.74 -18.75 -11.93
C PHE A 134 13.24 -19.07 -11.79
N ILE A 135 13.95 -18.39 -10.89
CA ILE A 135 15.28 -18.79 -10.42
C ILE A 135 15.23 -18.84 -8.89
N ASP A 136 15.84 -19.89 -8.34
CA ASP A 136 15.79 -20.43 -6.97
C ASP A 136 15.51 -19.51 -5.76
N ASN A 137 14.93 -20.13 -4.74
CA ASN A 137 14.55 -19.54 -3.45
C ASN A 137 15.78 -19.18 -2.59
N GLY A 138 16.18 -17.91 -2.60
CA GLY A 138 17.00 -17.32 -1.54
C GLY A 138 16.15 -17.02 -0.28
N ALA A 139 16.82 -16.72 0.84
CA ALA A 139 16.21 -16.47 2.15
C ALA A 139 15.16 -15.33 2.21
N TYR A 140 14.96 -14.59 1.11
CA TYR A 140 14.13 -13.39 1.05
C TYR A 140 13.10 -13.38 -0.10
N GLY A 141 12.81 -14.55 -0.73
CA GLY A 141 11.69 -14.70 -1.67
C GLY A 141 12.07 -14.79 -3.16
N LYS A 142 11.04 -14.96 -3.99
CA LYS A 142 11.11 -15.31 -5.43
C LYS A 142 11.59 -14.13 -6.29
N TYR A 143 12.46 -14.40 -7.25
CA TYR A 143 12.89 -13.45 -8.28
C TYR A 143 11.94 -13.46 -9.48
N PHE A 144 11.69 -12.30 -10.08
CA PHE A 144 10.85 -12.15 -11.26
C PHE A 144 11.53 -11.21 -12.27
N PHE A 145 11.54 -11.58 -13.55
CA PHE A 145 12.07 -10.78 -14.66
C PHE A 145 10.99 -10.51 -15.71
N LEU A 146 10.87 -9.25 -16.16
CA LEU A 146 10.21 -8.90 -17.43
C LEU A 146 11.31 -8.68 -18.48
N HIS A 147 11.18 -9.28 -19.66
CA HIS A 147 11.92 -8.83 -20.85
C HIS A 147 11.18 -7.68 -21.54
#